data_AF-A0A2S6NHM1-F1
#
_entry.id   AF-A0A2S6NHM1-F1
#
_cell.length_a   1.000
_cell.length_b   1.000
_cell.length_c   1.000
_cell.angle_alpha   90.00
_cell.angle_beta   90.00
_cell.angle_gamma   90.00
#
_symmetry.space_group_name_H-M   'P 1'
#
loop_
_entity.id
_entity.type
_entity.pdbx_description
1 polymer ?
#
loop_
_entity_poly.entity_id
_entity_poly.type
_entity_poly.pdbx_seq_one_letter_code
_entity_poly.pdbx_strand_id
1 'polypeptide(L)'
;MTGGRIVAPRVWTTVLGSTVLGTTVLGTTVLGTTGLVLAGLSAPALAHPHVWVAAREEILFDPQGEITAIRHIWTFDEMYSAFAVQGLGKDGKPPTREEMAPLAKTNVESLAEFQYFTAAKTGPKYHEFGEPTDYWLETDANKIVTLRFTLPLKNPVSARKPFTFMVYDPTYFVDIELEKQDPVVLKNAPSGCSMSTIKPEPLTGSDQSKLSESYLSGLAPGQDFGIKLATRTLLACP
;
A
#
# COMPACT_ATOMS: atom_id res chain seq x y z
N MET A 1 -24.88 45.49 1.35
CA MET A 1 -25.99 44.52 1.35
C MET A 1 -25.37 43.13 1.27
N THR A 2 -24.74 42.60 2.33
CA THR A 2 -25.30 41.88 3.49
C THR A 2 -26.21 40.70 3.13
N GLY A 3 -25.67 39.50 3.28
CA GLY A 3 -26.38 38.24 3.51
C GLY A 3 -25.32 37.19 3.82
N GLY A 4 -25.32 36.45 4.92
CA GLY A 4 -26.22 36.32 6.05
C GLY A 4 -25.77 35.02 6.71
N ARG A 5 -25.03 35.10 7.84
CA ARG A 5 -24.55 33.92 8.56
C ARG A 5 -25.73 33.27 9.30
N ILE A 6 -25.97 31.99 9.02
CA ILE A 6 -26.90 31.14 9.76
C ILE A 6 -26.24 30.82 11.11
N VAL A 7 -26.95 31.15 12.19
CA VAL A 7 -26.56 30.96 13.59
C VAL A 7 -27.12 29.63 14.08
N ALA A 8 -26.27 28.77 14.65
CA ALA A 8 -26.71 27.57 15.36
C ALA A 8 -27.20 27.91 16.79
N PRO A 9 -28.17 27.17 17.34
CA PRO A 9 -28.93 27.60 18.50
C PRO A 9 -28.21 27.41 19.84
N ARG A 10 -28.39 28.40 20.72
CA ARG A 10 -28.09 28.37 22.16
C ARG A 10 -29.11 27.50 22.90
N VAL A 11 -28.69 26.33 23.32
CA VAL A 11 -29.15 25.64 24.54
C VAL A 11 -27.85 24.96 24.98
N TRP A 12 -27.16 25.31 26.06
CA TRP A 12 -27.55 25.14 27.46
C TRP A 12 -26.63 26.06 28.27
N THR A 13 -27.22 27.04 28.96
CA THR A 13 -26.55 27.85 29.99
C THR A 13 -26.60 27.14 31.34
N THR A 14 -25.71 27.57 32.25
CA THR A 14 -25.66 27.34 33.72
C THR A 14 -25.03 26.01 34.14
N VAL A 15 -24.11 25.90 35.10
CA VAL A 15 -23.87 26.61 36.38
C VAL A 15 -22.37 26.47 36.71
N LEU A 16 -21.63 27.51 37.12
CA LEU A 16 -21.18 27.81 38.50
C LEU A 16 -20.15 28.96 38.28
N GLY A 17 -20.27 30.18 38.80
CA GLY A 17 -20.66 30.58 40.14
C GLY A 17 -19.40 30.72 41.00
N SER A 18 -18.64 31.82 40.85
CA SER A 18 -17.74 32.33 41.90
C SER A 18 -17.34 33.79 41.65
N THR A 19 -17.72 34.60 42.62
CA THR A 19 -17.42 36.01 42.87
C THR A 19 -15.92 36.26 43.02
N VAL A 20 -15.41 37.32 42.36
CA VAL A 20 -14.05 37.84 42.58
C VAL A 20 -14.11 38.85 43.72
N LEU A 21 -13.38 38.59 44.80
CA LEU A 21 -13.07 39.56 45.86
C LEU A 21 -11.57 39.54 46.15
N GLY A 22 -10.98 40.73 46.15
CA GLY A 22 -9.95 41.10 47.12
C GLY A 22 -8.51 40.67 46.82
N THR A 23 -7.77 41.58 46.20
CA THR A 23 -6.30 41.67 46.31
C THR A 23 -5.84 41.75 47.77
N THR A 24 -4.88 40.90 48.16
CA THR A 24 -3.84 41.23 49.14
C THR A 24 -2.58 40.45 48.79
N VAL A 25 -1.49 41.20 48.55
CA VAL A 25 -0.13 40.70 48.36
C VAL A 25 0.48 40.45 49.73
N LEU A 26 1.14 39.31 49.93
CA LEU A 26 2.25 39.12 50.87
C LEU A 26 2.87 37.72 50.68
N GLY A 27 4.20 37.65 50.69
CA GLY A 27 4.90 36.44 51.13
C GLY A 27 5.66 35.68 50.05
N THR A 28 6.94 36.01 49.96
CA THR A 28 8.02 35.24 49.33
C THR A 28 7.96 33.73 49.59
N THR A 29 8.03 32.93 48.53
CA THR A 29 8.66 31.60 48.56
C THR A 29 9.29 31.32 47.21
N VAL A 30 10.62 31.24 47.20
CA VAL A 30 11.40 30.71 46.08
C VAL A 30 11.19 29.20 46.09
N LEU A 31 10.47 28.66 45.11
CA LEU A 31 10.59 27.26 44.70
C LEU A 31 10.96 27.24 43.23
N GLY A 32 12.18 26.77 42.97
CA GLY A 32 12.77 26.68 41.66
C GLY A 32 11.90 25.87 40.71
N THR A 33 11.49 26.49 39.62
CA THR A 33 10.97 25.79 38.45
C THR A 33 12.16 25.20 37.71
N THR A 34 12.54 23.96 38.06
CA THR A 34 13.27 23.10 37.15
C THR A 34 12.32 22.78 36.00
N GLY A 35 12.30 23.64 34.99
CA GLY A 35 11.61 23.37 33.74
C GLY A 35 12.27 22.18 33.08
N LEU A 36 11.74 20.98 33.35
CA LEU A 36 12.12 19.77 32.65
C LEU A 36 11.65 19.95 31.21
N VAL A 37 12.55 20.43 30.35
CA VAL A 37 12.38 20.44 28.90
C VAL A 37 12.34 18.98 28.47
N LEU A 38 11.16 18.36 28.51
CA LEU A 38 10.83 17.22 27.67
C LEU A 38 10.77 17.72 26.23
N ALA A 39 11.93 18.02 25.66
CA ALA A 39 12.10 17.93 24.21
C ALA A 39 11.97 16.44 23.90
N GLY A 40 10.72 16.00 23.73
CA GLY A 40 10.41 14.69 23.21
C GLY A 40 11.25 14.52 21.96
N LEU A 41 12.12 13.51 21.97
CA LEU A 41 12.67 12.94 20.75
C LEU A 41 11.48 12.37 19.98
N SER A 42 10.77 13.26 19.29
CA SER A 42 9.86 12.89 18.22
C SER A 42 10.75 12.33 17.13
N ALA A 43 11.12 11.04 17.27
CA ALA A 43 11.55 10.29 16.11
C ALA A 43 10.49 10.57 15.04
N PRO A 44 10.89 10.94 13.80
CA PRO A 44 9.92 11.07 12.74
C PRO A 44 9.15 9.76 12.72
N ALA A 45 7.88 9.82 13.12
CA ALA A 45 7.00 8.70 12.93
C ALA A 45 7.07 8.44 11.43
N LEU A 46 7.47 7.23 11.04
CA LEU A 46 7.35 6.75 9.67
C LEU A 46 5.86 6.66 9.36
N ALA A 47 5.24 7.82 9.16
CA ALA A 47 3.91 7.97 8.65
C ALA A 47 4.03 7.87 7.13
N HIS A 48 4.31 6.64 6.67
CA HIS A 48 3.76 5.93 5.50
C HIS A 48 4.62 4.74 5.09
N PRO A 49 4.02 3.67 4.53
CA PRO A 49 2.82 3.64 3.67
C PRO A 49 1.44 3.63 4.37
N HIS A 50 0.39 4.05 3.63
CA HIS A 50 -1.01 3.96 4.08
C HIS A 50 -1.51 2.51 4.05
N VAL A 51 -0.93 1.71 3.15
CA VAL A 51 -1.21 0.29 2.97
C VAL A 51 0.10 -0.38 2.56
N TRP A 52 0.48 -1.42 3.29
CA TRP A 52 1.55 -2.32 2.94
C TRP A 52 0.97 -3.58 2.32
N VAL A 53 1.58 -4.02 1.21
CA VAL A 53 1.27 -5.28 0.52
C VAL A 53 2.51 -6.17 0.47
N ALA A 54 2.40 -7.36 1.06
CA ALA A 54 3.33 -8.45 0.84
C ALA A 54 2.88 -9.24 -0.40
N ALA A 55 3.59 -9.05 -1.51
CA ALA A 55 3.27 -9.61 -2.81
C ALA A 55 4.03 -10.92 -3.08
N ARG A 56 3.30 -11.98 -3.45
CA ARG A 56 3.84 -13.17 -4.08
C ARG A 56 3.27 -13.28 -5.49
N GLU A 57 4.13 -13.71 -6.42
CA GLU A 57 3.82 -13.75 -7.84
C GLU A 57 4.03 -15.15 -8.41
N GLU A 58 3.14 -15.61 -9.28
CA GLU A 58 3.33 -16.83 -10.06
C GLU A 58 3.37 -16.49 -11.56
N ILE A 59 4.48 -16.78 -12.23
CA ILE A 59 4.59 -16.64 -13.68
C ILE A 59 4.02 -17.90 -14.32
N LEU A 60 2.94 -17.73 -15.09
CA LEU A 60 2.22 -18.85 -15.70
C LEU A 60 2.70 -19.08 -17.14
N PHE A 61 3.05 -20.32 -17.45
CA PHE A 61 3.45 -20.75 -18.78
C PHE A 61 2.39 -21.65 -19.42
N ASP A 62 2.24 -21.54 -20.74
CA ASP A 62 1.45 -22.47 -21.54
C ASP A 62 2.28 -23.72 -21.95
N PRO A 63 1.65 -24.72 -22.59
CA PRO A 63 2.36 -25.91 -23.08
C PRO A 63 3.42 -25.62 -24.16
N GLN A 64 3.40 -24.45 -24.79
CA GLN A 64 4.40 -24.00 -25.78
C GLN A 64 5.63 -23.38 -25.09
N GLY A 65 5.57 -23.16 -23.77
CA GLY A 65 6.65 -22.54 -23.00
C GLY A 65 6.63 -21.02 -23.07
N GLU A 66 5.53 -20.41 -23.48
CA GLU A 66 5.34 -18.97 -23.47
C GLU A 66 4.69 -18.51 -22.17
N ILE A 67 5.09 -17.34 -21.67
CA ILE A 67 4.48 -16.71 -20.51
C ILE A 67 3.11 -16.17 -20.95
N THR A 68 2.06 -16.56 -20.24
CA THR A 68 0.68 -16.17 -20.56
C THR A 68 0.06 -15.23 -19.54
N ALA A 69 0.50 -15.28 -18.28
CA ALA A 69 -0.06 -14.46 -17.22
C ALA A 69 0.91 -14.34 -16.03
N ILE A 70 0.64 -13.36 -15.17
CA ILE A 70 1.18 -13.26 -13.82
C ILE A 70 0.02 -13.43 -12.86
N ARG A 71 0.09 -14.41 -11.95
CA ARG A 71 -0.88 -14.54 -10.86
C ARG A 71 -0.34 -13.84 -9.63
N HIS A 72 -1.08 -12.86 -9.17
CA HIS A 72 -0.79 -12.06 -7.99
C HIS A 72 -1.46 -12.67 -6.75
N ILE A 73 -0.71 -12.71 -5.65
CA ILE A 73 -1.17 -13.07 -4.31
C ILE A 73 -0.68 -11.97 -3.36
N TRP A 74 -1.58 -11.07 -3.01
CA TRP A 74 -1.28 -9.85 -2.25
C TRP A 74 -1.88 -9.92 -0.86
N THR A 75 -1.02 -10.02 0.14
CA THR A 75 -1.42 -10.01 1.55
C THR A 75 -1.29 -8.60 2.09
N PHE A 76 -2.37 -8.05 2.62
CA PHE A 76 -2.40 -6.69 3.14
C PHE A 76 -2.01 -6.64 4.61
N ASP A 77 -1.59 -5.48 5.09
CA ASP A 77 -1.32 -5.25 6.52
C ASP A 77 -2.58 -5.35 7.40
N GLU A 78 -2.36 -5.35 8.72
CA GLU A 78 -3.40 -5.45 9.74
C GLU A 78 -4.41 -4.29 9.68
N MET A 79 -3.96 -3.07 9.40
CA MET A 79 -4.80 -1.87 9.45
C MET A 79 -5.76 -1.84 8.26
N TYR A 80 -5.25 -2.05 7.05
CA TYR A 80 -6.06 -2.17 5.85
C TYR A 80 -7.01 -3.36 5.98
N SER A 81 -6.52 -4.52 6.46
CA SER A 81 -7.34 -5.71 6.63
C SER A 81 -8.51 -5.46 7.58
N ALA A 82 -8.26 -4.82 8.74
CA ALA A 82 -9.30 -4.46 9.70
C ALA A 82 -10.36 -3.52 9.12
N PHE A 83 -9.94 -2.55 8.29
CA PHE A 83 -10.85 -1.64 7.60
C PHE A 83 -11.66 -2.37 6.51
N ALA A 84 -11.00 -3.18 5.68
CA ALA A 84 -11.61 -3.89 4.55
C ALA A 84 -12.71 -4.87 4.98
N VAL A 85 -12.55 -5.50 6.15
CA VAL A 85 -13.53 -6.47 6.69
C VAL A 85 -14.57 -5.82 7.62
N GLN A 86 -14.57 -4.49 7.76
CA GLN A 86 -15.48 -3.81 8.68
C GLN A 86 -16.95 -4.08 8.31
N GLY A 87 -17.71 -4.59 9.28
CA GLY A 87 -19.13 -4.93 9.07
C GLY A 87 -19.34 -6.25 8.31
N LEU A 88 -18.28 -7.00 8.01
CA LEU A 88 -18.33 -8.34 7.42
C LEU A 88 -18.01 -9.42 8.46
N GLY A 89 -18.36 -10.66 8.13
CA GLY A 89 -18.21 -11.80 9.03
C GLY A 89 -19.32 -11.88 10.09
N LYS A 90 -19.50 -13.06 10.67
CA LYS A 90 -20.57 -13.35 11.64
C LYS A 90 -19.99 -13.95 12.91
N ASP A 91 -20.57 -13.58 14.05
CA ASP A 91 -20.21 -14.12 15.37
C ASP A 91 -18.70 -14.01 15.68
N GLY A 92 -18.08 -12.90 15.26
CA GLY A 92 -16.66 -12.64 15.46
C GLY A 92 -15.71 -13.38 14.50
N LYS A 93 -16.22 -14.27 13.65
CA LYS A 93 -15.43 -15.05 12.68
C LYS A 93 -14.97 -14.20 11.49
N PRO A 94 -13.87 -14.58 10.81
CA PRO A 94 -13.49 -13.95 9.54
C PRO A 94 -14.59 -14.10 8.47
N PRO A 95 -14.73 -13.12 7.56
CA PRO A 95 -15.72 -13.19 6.48
C PRO A 95 -15.42 -14.32 5.50
N THR A 96 -16.48 -14.94 4.99
CA THR A 96 -16.40 -15.96 3.95
C THR A 96 -16.01 -15.37 2.60
N ARG A 97 -15.55 -16.22 1.67
CA ARG A 97 -15.21 -15.79 0.30
C ARG A 97 -16.42 -15.18 -0.41
N GLU A 98 -17.61 -15.71 -0.16
CA GLU A 98 -18.88 -15.22 -0.70
C GLU A 98 -19.21 -13.82 -0.18
N GLU A 99 -19.00 -13.56 1.12
CA GLU A 99 -19.18 -12.23 1.72
C GLU A 99 -18.16 -11.21 1.19
N MET A 100 -16.96 -11.66 0.84
CA MET A 100 -15.89 -10.81 0.30
C MET A 100 -15.97 -10.58 -1.22
N ALA A 101 -16.81 -11.33 -1.95
CA ALA A 101 -16.86 -11.30 -3.41
C ALA A 101 -17.16 -9.90 -4.00
N PRO A 102 -18.09 -9.09 -3.45
CA PRO A 102 -18.32 -7.74 -3.94
C PRO A 102 -17.08 -6.84 -3.81
N LEU A 103 -16.38 -6.93 -2.68
CA LEU A 103 -15.15 -6.17 -2.44
C LEU A 103 -14.02 -6.63 -3.37
N ALA A 104 -13.90 -7.94 -3.60
CA ALA A 104 -12.89 -8.49 -4.50
C ALA A 104 -13.06 -7.93 -5.92
N LYS A 105 -14.32 -7.88 -6.40
CA LYS A 105 -14.67 -7.29 -7.69
C LYS A 105 -14.30 -5.81 -7.75
N THR A 106 -14.72 -5.01 -6.77
CA THR A 106 -14.40 -3.57 -6.74
C THR A 106 -12.89 -3.34 -6.71
N ASN A 107 -12.14 -4.09 -5.90
CA ASN A 107 -10.69 -3.96 -5.84
C ASN A 107 -10.05 -4.22 -7.21
N VAL A 108 -10.33 -5.35 -7.86
CA VAL A 108 -9.68 -5.66 -9.16
C VAL A 108 -10.08 -4.69 -10.28
N GLU A 109 -11.31 -4.18 -10.28
CA GLU A 109 -11.76 -3.16 -11.23
C GLU A 109 -11.03 -1.83 -11.02
N SER A 110 -10.85 -1.40 -9.76
CA SER A 110 -10.12 -0.17 -9.44
C SER A 110 -8.62 -0.25 -9.76
N LEU A 111 -8.02 -1.44 -9.72
CA LEU A 111 -6.61 -1.63 -10.05
C LEU A 111 -6.28 -1.28 -11.52
N ALA A 112 -7.26 -1.30 -12.43
CA ALA A 112 -7.06 -0.97 -13.84
C ALA A 112 -6.54 0.46 -14.05
N GLU A 113 -6.97 1.41 -13.21
CA GLU A 113 -6.53 2.82 -13.24
C GLU A 113 -5.02 2.97 -13.04
N PHE A 114 -4.40 2.00 -12.35
CA PHE A 114 -2.97 1.98 -12.04
C PHE A 114 -2.21 0.88 -12.79
N GLN A 115 -2.76 0.37 -13.88
CA GLN A 115 -2.17 -0.74 -14.67
C GLN A 115 -1.86 -1.97 -13.79
N TYR A 116 -2.73 -2.25 -12.82
CA TYR A 116 -2.57 -3.36 -11.86
C TYR A 116 -1.25 -3.31 -11.10
N PHE A 117 -0.66 -2.11 -10.96
CA PHE A 117 0.66 -1.89 -10.38
C PHE A 117 1.77 -2.72 -11.04
N THR A 118 1.57 -3.21 -12.26
CA THR A 118 2.42 -4.22 -12.87
C THR A 118 2.95 -3.75 -14.21
N ALA A 119 4.27 -3.74 -14.36
CA ALA A 119 4.94 -3.44 -15.62
C ALA A 119 5.82 -4.63 -16.03
N ALA A 120 5.65 -5.12 -17.26
CA ALA A 120 6.47 -6.18 -17.83
C ALA A 120 7.08 -5.77 -19.16
N LYS A 121 8.30 -6.23 -19.46
CA LYS A 121 9.01 -5.93 -20.70
C LYS A 121 9.98 -7.02 -21.13
N THR A 122 10.33 -7.01 -22.42
CA THR A 122 11.47 -7.74 -22.99
C THR A 122 12.34 -6.76 -23.75
N GLY A 123 13.55 -6.50 -23.24
CA GLY A 123 14.38 -5.39 -23.75
C GLY A 123 13.66 -4.05 -23.60
N PRO A 124 13.50 -3.25 -24.68
CA PRO A 124 12.78 -1.97 -24.62
C PRO A 124 11.26 -2.09 -24.80
N LYS A 125 10.74 -3.27 -25.17
CA LYS A 125 9.32 -3.46 -25.47
C LYS A 125 8.55 -3.79 -24.19
N TYR A 126 7.62 -2.93 -23.80
CA TYR A 126 6.63 -3.23 -22.77
C TYR A 126 5.54 -4.16 -23.30
N HIS A 127 5.04 -5.02 -22.42
CA HIS A 127 3.92 -5.91 -22.71
C HIS A 127 2.65 -5.36 -22.09
N GLU A 128 1.55 -5.51 -22.79
CA GLU A 128 0.23 -5.09 -22.31
C GLU A 128 -0.47 -6.26 -21.61
N PHE A 129 -1.19 -5.95 -20.54
CA PHE A 129 -2.04 -6.89 -19.83
C PHE A 129 -3.50 -6.75 -20.26
N GLY A 130 -4.24 -7.84 -20.17
CA GLY A 130 -5.70 -7.86 -20.26
C GLY A 130 -6.36 -7.61 -18.92
N GLU A 131 -7.67 -7.83 -18.87
CA GLU A 131 -8.44 -7.75 -17.62
C GLU A 131 -8.13 -8.93 -16.69
N PRO A 132 -8.09 -8.73 -15.36
CA PRO A 132 -7.92 -9.78 -14.38
C PRO A 132 -8.98 -10.87 -14.50
N THR A 133 -8.54 -12.10 -14.34
CA THR A 133 -9.37 -13.31 -14.29
C THR A 133 -9.10 -14.04 -12.99
N ASP A 134 -9.96 -14.98 -12.61
CA ASP A 134 -9.76 -15.87 -11.45
C ASP A 134 -9.33 -15.09 -10.19
N TYR A 135 -10.20 -14.20 -9.73
CA TYR A 135 -9.92 -13.34 -8.59
C TYR A 135 -10.84 -13.60 -7.40
N TRP A 136 -10.30 -13.40 -6.20
CA TRP A 136 -11.03 -13.44 -4.95
C TRP A 136 -10.26 -12.79 -3.82
N LEU A 137 -11.00 -12.45 -2.77
CA LEU A 137 -10.45 -12.11 -1.47
C LEU A 137 -10.70 -13.26 -0.51
N GLU A 138 -9.71 -13.54 0.32
CA GLU A 138 -9.83 -14.45 1.44
C GLU A 138 -9.28 -13.80 2.71
N THR A 139 -9.69 -14.32 3.85
CA THR A 139 -9.17 -13.90 5.15
C THR A 139 -8.62 -15.09 5.92
N ASP A 140 -7.52 -14.88 6.63
CA ASP A 140 -6.99 -15.88 7.55
C ASP A 140 -7.72 -15.85 8.91
N ALA A 141 -7.27 -16.68 9.85
CA ALA A 141 -7.85 -16.73 11.20
C ALA A 141 -7.72 -15.40 11.97
N ASN A 142 -6.74 -14.57 11.62
CA ASN A 142 -6.49 -13.25 12.19
C ASN A 142 -7.18 -12.12 11.40
N LYS A 143 -8.00 -12.47 10.40
CA LYS A 143 -8.70 -11.54 9.49
C LYS A 143 -7.75 -10.76 8.57
N ILE A 144 -6.53 -11.24 8.35
CA ILE A 144 -5.62 -10.67 7.36
C ILE A 144 -6.14 -10.97 5.97
N VAL A 145 -6.33 -9.91 5.18
CA VAL A 145 -6.91 -9.99 3.86
C VAL A 145 -5.83 -10.37 2.85
N THR A 146 -6.16 -11.34 1.98
CA THR A 146 -5.34 -11.68 0.81
C THR A 146 -6.18 -11.53 -0.46
N LEU A 147 -5.73 -10.69 -1.39
CA LEU A 147 -6.26 -10.60 -2.75
C LEU A 147 -5.49 -11.52 -3.66
N ARG A 148 -6.21 -12.35 -4.40
CA ARG A 148 -5.66 -13.17 -5.48
C ARG A 148 -6.32 -12.78 -6.78
N PHE A 149 -5.52 -12.67 -7.84
CA PHE A 149 -6.03 -12.44 -9.20
C PHE A 149 -5.00 -12.91 -10.23
N THR A 150 -5.47 -13.37 -11.37
CA THR A 150 -4.62 -13.73 -12.51
C THR A 150 -4.67 -12.61 -13.54
N LEU A 151 -3.53 -11.98 -13.80
CA LEU A 151 -3.38 -10.90 -14.77
C LEU A 151 -2.80 -11.45 -16.10
N PRO A 152 -3.65 -11.67 -17.13
CA PRO A 152 -3.19 -12.23 -18.39
C PRO A 152 -2.41 -11.21 -19.21
N LEU A 153 -1.36 -11.66 -19.90
CA LEU A 153 -0.75 -10.88 -20.98
C LEU A 153 -1.70 -10.89 -22.19
N LYS A 154 -1.87 -9.76 -22.87
CA LYS A 154 -2.71 -9.71 -24.09
C LYS A 154 -2.18 -10.63 -25.19
N ASN A 155 -0.86 -10.82 -25.23
CA ASN A 155 -0.20 -11.75 -26.13
C ASN A 155 0.80 -12.57 -25.31
N PRO A 156 0.84 -13.91 -25.47
CA PRO A 156 1.88 -14.73 -24.87
C PRO A 156 3.29 -14.24 -25.24
N VAL A 157 4.23 -14.42 -24.32
CA VAL A 157 5.60 -13.90 -24.46
C VAL A 157 6.63 -15.00 -24.27
N SER A 158 7.52 -15.16 -25.25
CA SER A 158 8.70 -16.02 -25.11
C SER A 158 9.71 -15.45 -24.12
N ALA A 159 10.17 -16.30 -23.19
CA ALA A 159 11.24 -15.98 -22.23
C ALA A 159 12.66 -16.31 -22.74
N ARG A 160 12.85 -16.59 -24.04
CA ARG A 160 14.18 -16.81 -24.64
C ARG A 160 15.09 -15.58 -24.54
N LYS A 161 14.48 -14.40 -24.58
CA LYS A 161 15.11 -13.14 -24.18
C LYS A 161 14.66 -12.82 -22.76
N PRO A 162 15.49 -12.14 -21.95
CA PRO A 162 15.12 -11.79 -20.58
C PRO A 162 13.78 -11.05 -20.53
N PHE A 163 12.81 -11.69 -19.89
CA PHE A 163 11.54 -11.10 -19.48
C PHE A 163 11.77 -10.43 -18.12
N THR A 164 11.41 -9.16 -18.01
CA THR A 164 11.49 -8.41 -16.75
C THR A 164 10.09 -7.99 -16.35
N PHE A 165 9.72 -8.16 -15.08
CA PHE A 165 8.55 -7.49 -14.54
C PHE A 165 8.82 -6.85 -13.18
N MET A 166 7.98 -5.89 -12.83
CA MET A 166 7.99 -5.15 -11.58
C MET A 166 6.56 -5.00 -11.09
N VAL A 167 6.37 -5.06 -9.77
CA VAL A 167 5.12 -4.69 -9.11
C VAL A 167 5.40 -3.50 -8.21
N TYR A 168 4.76 -2.37 -8.46
CA TYR A 168 5.00 -1.11 -7.73
C TYR A 168 3.87 -0.10 -7.92
N ASP A 169 3.67 0.75 -6.92
CA ASP A 169 2.78 1.90 -7.02
C ASP A 169 3.48 3.10 -7.67
N PRO A 170 3.06 3.56 -8.87
CA PRO A 170 3.63 4.76 -9.49
C PRO A 170 3.38 6.04 -8.67
N THR A 171 2.41 6.03 -7.75
CA THR A 171 2.01 7.17 -6.92
C THR A 171 2.61 7.17 -5.52
N TYR A 172 3.36 6.11 -5.14
CA TYR A 172 4.07 5.97 -3.85
C TYR A 172 3.17 5.81 -2.59
N PHE A 173 1.86 5.67 -2.72
CA PHE A 173 0.97 5.59 -1.54
C PHE A 173 0.79 4.16 -0.99
N VAL A 174 0.96 3.15 -1.84
CA VAL A 174 0.97 1.73 -1.49
C VAL A 174 2.39 1.20 -1.57
N ASP A 175 2.90 0.65 -0.48
CA ASP A 175 4.18 -0.05 -0.49
C ASP A 175 3.94 -1.50 -0.86
N ILE A 176 4.39 -1.88 -2.05
CA ILE A 176 4.27 -3.25 -2.56
C ILE A 176 5.65 -3.87 -2.54
N GLU A 177 5.89 -4.71 -1.53
CA GLU A 177 7.13 -5.46 -1.41
C GLU A 177 6.93 -6.92 -1.80
N LEU A 178 7.87 -7.45 -2.58
CA LEU A 178 7.92 -8.88 -2.83
C LEU A 178 8.20 -9.65 -1.53
N GLU A 179 7.50 -10.76 -1.34
CA GLU A 179 7.62 -11.60 -0.15
C GLU A 179 9.06 -12.07 0.12
N LYS A 180 9.39 -12.28 1.40
CA LYS A 180 10.76 -12.67 1.78
C LYS A 180 11.11 -14.08 1.32
N GLN A 181 10.11 -14.96 1.30
CA GLN A 181 10.24 -16.37 0.99
C GLN A 181 9.43 -16.70 -0.26
N ASP A 182 10.11 -17.28 -1.26
CA ASP A 182 9.54 -17.63 -2.55
C ASP A 182 8.65 -16.50 -3.12
N PRO A 183 9.21 -15.27 -3.29
CA PRO A 183 8.45 -14.12 -3.77
C PRO A 183 7.86 -14.32 -5.16
N VAL A 184 8.57 -15.08 -6.00
CA VAL A 184 8.14 -15.39 -7.34
C VAL A 184 8.37 -16.86 -7.61
N VAL A 185 7.36 -17.54 -8.14
CA VAL A 185 7.43 -18.95 -8.53
C VAL A 185 7.05 -19.11 -10.00
N LEU A 186 7.64 -20.09 -10.67
CA LEU A 186 7.33 -20.41 -12.05
C LEU A 186 6.36 -21.60 -12.10
N LYS A 187 5.25 -21.48 -12.83
CA LYS A 187 4.27 -22.56 -13.02
C LYS A 187 4.32 -23.09 -14.44
N ASN A 188 4.55 -24.40 -14.57
CA ASN A 188 4.65 -25.11 -15.85
C ASN A 188 5.77 -24.57 -16.77
N ALA A 189 6.82 -23.98 -16.19
CA ALA A 189 7.91 -23.42 -16.96
C ALA A 189 8.74 -24.50 -17.68
N PRO A 190 9.31 -24.18 -18.85
CA PRO A 190 10.30 -25.04 -19.50
C PRO A 190 11.46 -25.43 -18.57
N SER A 191 11.99 -26.64 -18.77
CA SER A 191 13.20 -27.06 -18.06
C SER A 191 14.36 -26.13 -18.38
N GLY A 192 15.11 -25.69 -17.37
CA GLY A 192 16.29 -24.83 -17.55
C GLY A 192 16.00 -23.32 -17.50
N CYS A 193 14.78 -22.90 -17.16
CA CYS A 193 14.53 -21.50 -16.82
C CYS A 193 15.35 -21.06 -15.59
N SER A 194 15.84 -19.82 -15.64
CA SER A 194 16.51 -19.15 -14.54
C SER A 194 15.77 -17.85 -14.21
N MET A 195 15.61 -17.58 -12.92
CA MET A 195 14.92 -16.39 -12.42
C MET A 195 15.73 -15.76 -11.29
N SER A 196 15.77 -14.43 -11.26
CA SER A 196 16.36 -13.66 -10.16
C SER A 196 15.54 -12.41 -9.86
N THR A 197 15.60 -11.95 -8.60
CA THR A 197 15.04 -10.66 -8.18
C THR A 197 16.19 -9.70 -7.89
N ILE A 198 16.08 -8.48 -8.40
CA ILE A 198 17.07 -7.41 -8.28
C ILE A 198 16.41 -6.29 -7.49
N LYS A 199 16.87 -6.09 -6.26
CA LYS A 199 16.41 -4.99 -5.41
C LYS A 199 16.80 -3.63 -6.02
N PRO A 200 16.01 -2.58 -5.78
CA PRO A 200 16.37 -1.22 -6.18
C PRO A 200 17.69 -0.78 -5.53
N GLU A 201 18.35 0.19 -6.16
CA GLU A 201 19.46 0.89 -5.53
C GLU A 201 18.97 1.75 -4.36
N PRO A 202 19.80 1.96 -3.33
CA PRO A 202 19.45 2.87 -2.24
C PRO A 202 19.12 4.27 -2.76
N LEU A 203 18.08 4.87 -2.18
CA LEU A 203 17.68 6.23 -2.51
C LEU A 203 18.82 7.24 -2.25
N THR A 204 18.99 8.18 -3.17
CA THR A 204 19.95 9.27 -3.01
C THR A 204 19.47 10.30 -1.98
N GLY A 205 20.36 11.16 -1.49
CA GLY A 205 19.94 12.28 -0.63
C GLY A 205 18.89 13.20 -1.29
N SER A 206 18.94 13.33 -2.61
CA SER A 206 17.92 14.08 -3.37
C SER A 206 16.55 13.40 -3.39
N ASP A 207 16.54 12.06 -3.43
CA ASP A 207 15.30 11.28 -3.36
C ASP A 207 14.69 11.37 -1.95
N GLN A 208 15.51 11.35 -0.90
CA GLN A 208 15.06 11.53 0.48
C GLN A 208 14.44 12.91 0.71
N SER A 209 14.99 13.96 0.11
CA SER A 209 14.38 15.30 0.17
C SER A 209 12.99 15.33 -0.50
N LYS A 210 12.82 14.67 -1.66
CA LYS A 210 11.51 14.58 -2.33
C LYS A 210 10.47 13.83 -1.50
N LEU A 211 10.88 12.75 -0.84
CA LEU A 211 10.02 12.03 0.10
C LEU A 211 9.63 12.91 1.29
N SER A 212 10.55 13.71 1.80
CA SER A 212 10.28 14.64 2.91
C SER A 212 9.30 15.75 2.50
N GLU A 213 9.41 16.27 1.28
CA GLU A 213 8.46 17.24 0.73
C GLU A 213 7.08 16.62 0.46
N SER A 214 7.05 15.40 -0.08
CA SER A 214 5.84 14.61 -0.26
C SER A 214 5.10 14.43 1.06
N TYR A 215 5.81 14.11 2.13
CA TYR A 215 5.25 14.03 3.48
C TYR A 215 4.61 15.35 3.93
N LEU A 216 5.30 16.48 3.74
CA LEU A 216 4.78 17.78 4.18
C LEU A 216 3.59 18.26 3.36
N SER A 217 3.53 17.92 2.07
CA SER A 217 2.52 18.40 1.14
C SER A 217 1.33 17.45 0.97
N GLY A 218 1.48 16.17 1.31
CA GLY A 218 0.52 15.12 0.96
C GLY A 218 0.48 14.79 -0.53
N LEU A 219 1.43 15.29 -1.32
CA LEU A 219 1.50 15.08 -2.77
C LEU A 219 2.52 13.99 -3.11
N ALA A 220 2.32 13.26 -4.20
CA ALA A 220 3.27 12.25 -4.66
C ALA A 220 4.65 12.87 -4.98
N PRO A 221 5.77 12.17 -4.72
CA PRO A 221 7.14 12.67 -4.93
C PRO A 221 7.56 12.82 -6.41
N GLY A 222 6.62 12.62 -7.34
CA GLY A 222 6.77 12.75 -8.78
C GLY A 222 6.27 11.53 -9.54
N GLN A 223 5.94 11.72 -10.82
CA GLN A 223 5.70 10.62 -11.76
C GLN A 223 7.00 9.79 -11.86
N ASP A 224 6.92 8.48 -11.69
CA ASP A 224 8.04 7.52 -11.74
C ASP A 224 8.92 7.36 -10.48
N PHE A 225 8.60 8.02 -9.36
CA PHE A 225 9.36 7.76 -8.13
C PHE A 225 9.24 6.29 -7.68
N GLY A 226 8.06 5.69 -7.82
CA GLY A 226 7.82 4.27 -7.49
C GLY A 226 8.72 3.28 -8.25
N ILE A 227 9.14 3.62 -9.48
CA ILE A 227 10.06 2.76 -10.26
C ILE A 227 11.44 2.64 -9.60
N LYS A 228 11.84 3.67 -8.83
CA LYS A 228 13.11 3.66 -8.09
C LYS A 228 13.07 2.73 -6.89
N LEU A 229 11.88 2.37 -6.41
CA LEU A 229 11.66 1.48 -5.26
C LEU A 229 11.29 0.05 -5.70
N ALA A 230 10.92 -0.12 -6.96
CA ALA A 230 10.46 -1.39 -7.48
C ALA A 230 11.59 -2.44 -7.50
N THR A 231 11.34 -3.59 -6.88
CA THR A 231 12.14 -4.80 -7.11
C THR A 231 11.85 -5.33 -8.51
N ARG A 232 12.90 -5.68 -9.25
CA ARG A 232 12.79 -6.20 -10.62
C ARG A 232 12.94 -7.71 -10.59
N THR A 233 12.00 -8.43 -11.17
CA THR A 233 12.15 -9.86 -11.43
C THR A 233 12.62 -10.05 -12.85
N LEU A 234 13.72 -10.77 -13.04
CA LEU A 234 14.27 -11.15 -14.32
C LEU A 234 14.12 -12.65 -14.53
N LEU A 235 13.56 -13.06 -15.65
CA LEU A 235 13.34 -14.45 -16.04
C LEU A 235 13.92 -14.67 -17.44
N ALA A 236 14.66 -15.75 -17.62
CA ALA A 236 15.07 -16.24 -18.92
C ALA A 236 14.92 -17.76 -18.99
N CYS A 237 14.48 -18.27 -20.13
CA CYS A 237 14.33 -19.69 -20.42
C CYS A 237 15.08 -20.06 -21.71
N PRO A 238 15.43 -21.35 -21.93
CA PRO A 238 16.08 -21.81 -23.16
C PRO A 238 15.27 -21.59 -24.45
#